data_AF-A0A2D6SHK6-F1
#
_entry.id   AF-A0A2D6SHK6-F1
#
_cell.length_a   1.000
_cell.length_b   1.000
_cell.length_c   1.000
_cell.angle_alpha   90.00
_cell.angle_beta   90.00
_cell.angle_gamma   90.00
#
_symmetry.space_group_name_H-M   'P 1'
#
loop_
_entity.id
_entity.type
_entity.pdbx_description
1 polymer ?
#
loop_
_entity_poly.entity_id
_entity_poly.type
_entity_poly.pdbx_seq_one_letter_code
_entity_poly.pdbx_strand_id
1 'polypeptide(L)' 'MSRSMWILAAIFAVLAIAMIYQSNTDEGINRPWAACKENLFQQMLSGACTPVENRIKVPSN' A
#
# COMPACT_ATOMS: atom_id res chain seq x y z
N MET A 1 16.89 -29.97 2.96
CA MET A 1 16.08 -28.79 2.60
C MET A 1 16.54 -28.30 1.24
N SER A 2 15.66 -28.25 0.23
CA SER A 2 16.08 -27.91 -1.15
C SER A 2 16.43 -26.42 -1.27
N ARG A 3 17.31 -26.08 -2.22
CA ARG A 3 17.71 -24.67 -2.48
C ARG A 3 16.49 -23.77 -2.75
N SER A 4 15.49 -24.29 -3.45
CA SER A 4 14.23 -23.59 -3.71
C SER A 4 13.44 -23.27 -2.43
N MET A 5 13.43 -24.19 -1.46
CA MET A 5 12.71 -23.99 -0.19
C MET A 5 13.35 -22.87 0.64
N TRP A 6 14.68 -22.73 0.61
CA TRP A 6 15.38 -21.63 1.26
C TRP A 6 15.12 -20.28 0.59
N ILE A 7 15.05 -20.25 -0.74
CA ILE A 7 14.68 -19.04 -1.50
C ILE A 7 13.27 -18.60 -1.14
N LEU A 8 12.32 -19.54 -1.12
CA LEU A 8 10.93 -19.28 -0.69
C LEU A 8 10.87 -18.75 0.74
N ALA A 9 11.60 -19.38 1.67
CA ALA A 9 11.66 -18.93 3.06
C ALA A 9 12.21 -17.50 3.19
N ALA A 10 13.26 -17.16 2.42
CA ALA A 10 13.82 -15.82 2.41
C ALA A 10 12.81 -14.79 1.87
N ILE A 11 12.10 -15.10 0.79
CA ILE A 11 11.06 -14.23 0.23
C ILE A 11 9.94 -14.00 1.25
N PHE A 12 9.44 -15.07 1.90
CA PHE A 12 8.40 -14.94 2.91
C PHE A 12 8.85 -14.14 4.13
N ALA A 13 10.10 -14.29 4.56
CA ALA A 13 10.67 -13.49 5.65
C ALA A 13 10.68 -11.99 5.31
N VAL A 14 11.11 -11.62 4.09
CA VAL A 14 11.10 -10.22 3.64
C VAL A 14 9.67 -9.67 3.55
N LEU A 15 8.73 -10.43 3.02
CA LEU A 15 7.31 -10.05 2.95
C LEU A 15 6.69 -9.82 4.32
N ALA A 16 6.98 -10.70 5.29
CA ALA A 16 6.48 -10.56 6.66
C ALA A 16 6.99 -9.27 7.30
N ILE A 17 8.28 -8.96 7.14
CA ILE A 17 8.88 -7.72 7.67
C ILE A 17 8.24 -6.49 7.02
N ALA A 18 8.02 -6.51 5.69
CA ALA A 18 7.36 -5.42 4.99
C ALA A 18 5.92 -5.18 5.49
N MET A 19 5.15 -6.25 5.74
CA MET A 19 3.79 -6.15 6.29
C MET A 19 3.77 -5.58 7.70
N ILE A 20 4.70 -6.01 8.56
CA ILE A 20 4.84 -5.48 9.93
C ILE A 20 5.21 -3.99 9.90
N TYR A 21 6.11 -3.58 9.01
CA TYR A 21 6.47 -2.18 8.85
C TYR A 21 5.29 -1.33 8.39
N GLN A 22 4.49 -1.86 7.45
CA GLN A 22 3.27 -1.22 6.96
C GLN A 22 2.16 -1.14 8.01
N SER A 23 2.12 -2.05 8.99
CA SER A 23 1.10 -2.07 10.05
C SER A 23 1.45 -1.25 11.29
N ASN A 24 2.74 -1.08 11.60
CA ASN A 24 3.21 -0.42 12.83
C ASN A 24 3.54 1.07 12.68
N THR A 25 3.44 1.61 11.48
CA THR A 25 3.55 3.06 11.26
C THR A 25 2.14 3.65 11.39
N ASP A 26 1.91 4.50 12.40
CA ASP A 26 0.60 5.16 12.65
C ASP A 26 0.13 6.02 11.44
N GLU A 27 1.07 6.47 10.60
CA GLU A 27 0.78 7.12 9.31
C GLU A 27 0.85 6.16 8.10
N GLY A 28 1.27 4.91 8.32
CA GLY A 28 1.49 3.91 7.27
C GLY A 28 2.55 4.32 6.23
N ILE A 29 2.75 3.45 5.23
CA ILE A 29 3.08 3.94 3.88
C ILE A 29 1.97 4.92 3.53
N ASN A 30 2.28 6.20 3.26
CA ASN A 30 1.26 7.16 2.84
C ASN A 30 0.54 6.58 1.61
N ARG A 31 -0.74 6.24 1.78
CA ARG A 31 -1.59 5.65 0.74
C ARG A 31 -2.50 6.75 0.21
N PRO A 32 -2.01 7.68 -0.63
CA PRO A 32 -2.86 8.75 -1.16
C PRO A 32 -4.08 8.18 -1.89
N TRP A 33 -3.96 6.98 -2.46
CA TRP A 33 -5.06 6.27 -3.08
C TRP A 33 -6.16 5.82 -2.12
N ALA A 34 -5.89 5.70 -0.82
CA ALA A 34 -6.90 5.34 0.18
C ALA A 34 -7.75 6.56 0.61
N ALA A 35 -7.37 7.77 0.19
CA ALA A 35 -8.15 8.99 0.42
C ALA A 35 -9.26 9.20 -0.64
N CYS A 36 -9.19 8.46 -1.75
CA CYS A 36 -10.15 8.55 -2.85
C CYS A 36 -11.27 7.52 -2.69
N LYS A 37 -12.45 7.83 -3.23
CA LYS A 37 -13.62 6.94 -3.27
C LYS A 37 -13.40 5.75 -4.21
N GLU A 38 -12.59 5.93 -5.23
CA GLU A 38 -12.25 4.96 -6.27
C GLU A 38 -11.24 3.94 -5.74
N ASN A 39 -11.28 2.71 -6.26
CA ASN A 39 -10.24 1.74 -5.95
C ASN A 39 -8.92 2.06 -6.68
N LEU A 40 -7.80 1.48 -6.20
CA LEU A 40 -6.46 1.76 -6.72
C LEU A 40 -6.33 1.48 -8.23
N PHE A 41 -6.99 0.44 -8.72
CA PHE A 41 -6.95 0.09 -10.14
C PHE A 41 -7.64 1.14 -11.02
N GLN A 42 -8.80 1.63 -10.57
CA GLN A 42 -9.51 2.71 -11.24
C GLN A 42 -8.68 3.99 -11.24
N GLN A 43 -8.08 4.38 -10.11
CA GLN A 43 -7.24 5.57 -10.04
C GLN A 43 -6.03 5.52 -10.99
N MET A 44 -5.41 4.34 -11.14
CA MET A 44 -4.26 4.18 -12.03
C MET A 44 -4.63 4.25 -13.52
N LEU A 45 -5.85 3.83 -13.87
CA LEU A 45 -6.31 3.81 -15.26
C LEU A 45 -7.04 5.09 -15.70
N SER A 46 -7.81 5.70 -14.81
CA SER A 46 -8.61 6.90 -15.13
C SER A 46 -7.95 8.20 -14.67
N GLY A 47 -6.96 8.13 -13.76
CA GLY A 47 -6.40 9.32 -13.11
C GLY A 47 -7.40 10.06 -12.21
N ALA A 48 -8.60 9.53 -12.00
CA ALA A 48 -9.63 10.17 -11.19
C ALA A 48 -9.47 9.79 -9.71
N CYS A 49 -9.45 10.80 -8.85
CA CYS A 49 -9.54 10.66 -7.40
C CYS A 49 -10.61 11.61 -6.88
N THR A 50 -11.76 11.07 -6.49
CA THR A 50 -12.80 11.82 -5.80
C THR A 50 -12.55 11.68 -4.30
N PRO A 51 -12.18 12.76 -3.58
CA PRO A 51 -11.89 12.68 -2.17
C PRO A 51 -13.12 12.25 -1.37
N VAL A 52 -12.93 11.39 -0.37
CA VAL A 52 -14.00 11.04 0.56
C VAL A 52 -14.25 12.25 1.47
N GLU A 53 -15.44 12.83 1.38
CA GLU A 53 -15.90 13.94 2.19
C GLU A 53 -15.67 13.62 3.68
N ASN A 54 -14.82 14.42 4.36
CA ASN A 54 -14.22 14.27 5.71
C ASN A 54 -12.78 13.73 5.83
N ARG A 55 -12.03 13.46 4.75
CA ARG A 55 -10.58 13.20 4.82
C ARG A 55 -9.75 14.16 3.96
N ILE A 56 -9.77 15.45 4.29
CA ILE A 56 -8.99 16.45 3.55
C ILE A 56 -7.57 16.55 4.12
N LYS A 57 -6.61 15.96 3.42
CA LYS A 57 -5.31 16.56 3.10
C LYS A 57 -4.89 16.06 1.72
N VAL A 58 -5.24 16.82 0.69
CA VAL A 58 -4.69 16.65 -0.66
C VAL A 58 -3.70 17.80 -0.87
N PRO A 59 -2.39 17.55 -1.02
CA PRO A 59 -1.52 18.53 -1.64
C PRO A 59 -1.81 18.50 -3.14
N SER A 60 -2.47 19.55 -3.61
CA SER A 60 -2.61 19.87 -5.03
C SER A 60 -1.23 20.24 -5.58
N ASN A 61 -0.76 19.53 -6.61
CA ASN A 61 0.22 20.09 -7.55
C ASN A 61 -0.55 20.41 -8.83
#